data_AF-A0A966R3G7-F1
#
_entry.id   AF-A0A966R3G7-F1
#
_cell.length_a   1.000
_cell.length_b   1.000
_cell.length_c   1.000
_cell.angle_alpha   90.00
_cell.angle_beta   90.00
_cell.angle_gamma   90.00
#
_symmetry.space_group_name_H-M   'P 1'
#
loop_
_entity.id
_entity.type
_entity.pdbx_description
1 polymer ?
#
loop_
_entity_poly.entity_id
_entity_poly.type
_entity_poly.pdbx_seq_one_letter_code
_entity_poly.pdbx_strand_id
1 'polypeptide(L)'
;MPPQCGKTTPGRFGHPPSFLLDTAREAPVHRKLRDRVRLFSSGDPVCPVHKQSPGSGAPARPLREKIRRQERLEAGQPPIDPCQAVKEKKKESSKMIPKIIHRIWIQGAEACPFRDNLSRCRQDAEGIQFRLWDDASIRPLFERLGRRGRALEAMYDAEPTYAGKSDIARYMIVYLSGGFYLDTDYRCVRSPALWIDAFGGKDDIDLVVVQSNNFHRLYRLIDKVFIQNGLFGASARHPVMENCLKTILGRKRGSLLSRTGPLMFGAIVMAYFRRHPQTTVLLPDAYLFPFMNLRMHKTIPANIRDLPLMDHENANSWVPVGQKMLLRLPVVYYAWFLVAVVALIVWLVLIATGSVLAGFIFLLVYVILVIVLYGLLMRWYTRPPHFPQRDTLHKIKKADATRLMIVCHPDDELLFGGLALLRLDGWKIICLTNAGHKRRAAEFVAAMDSLDQVWEYEMWDHTDQDTARRLHDKVEPALRRELERHHYEMVLTHNWKGEYGHAQHRLVGTLVPRLVSSGLWVFWDTQGGHGSASADERERLAALVKGYPSQARRARKHFRRAHRYWILRVA
;
A
#
# COMPACT_ATOMS: atom_id res chain seq x y z
N MET A 1 64.67 2.48 23.81
CA MET A 1 64.99 1.76 25.07
C MET A 1 63.92 2.12 26.12
N PRO A 2 63.68 1.25 27.14
CA PRO A 2 62.43 1.23 27.92
C PRO A 2 62.62 1.77 29.36
N PRO A 3 61.63 1.63 30.28
CA PRO A 3 61.28 0.36 30.96
C PRO A 3 59.79 -0.02 30.77
N GLN A 4 59.30 -1.26 30.64
CA GLN A 4 59.59 -2.58 31.23
C GLN A 4 59.48 -2.69 32.77
N CYS A 5 58.31 -3.06 33.29
CA CYS A 5 57.99 -4.37 33.92
C CYS A 5 56.57 -4.29 34.56
N GLY A 6 55.80 -5.37 34.77
CA GLY A 6 56.09 -6.79 34.55
C GLY A 6 54.80 -7.64 34.43
N LYS A 7 54.96 -8.96 34.24
CA LYS A 7 53.87 -9.94 34.04
C LYS A 7 53.62 -10.74 35.34
N THR A 8 52.37 -11.08 35.64
CA THR A 8 52.04 -12.29 36.42
C THR A 8 50.73 -12.94 35.95
N THR A 9 50.80 -14.25 35.77
CA THR A 9 49.73 -15.26 35.52
C THR A 9 50.34 -16.62 35.94
N PRO A 10 49.59 -17.72 36.16
CA PRO A 10 48.13 -17.90 36.09
C PRO A 10 47.51 -18.56 37.35
N GLY A 11 46.17 -18.58 37.43
CA GLY A 11 45.40 -19.46 38.33
C GLY A 11 44.45 -20.35 37.51
N ARG A 12 44.31 -21.63 37.86
CA ARG A 12 43.63 -22.68 37.05
C ARG A 12 42.60 -23.46 37.89
N PHE A 13 41.58 -24.00 37.21
CA PHE A 13 40.58 -25.00 37.65
C PHE A 13 39.45 -24.55 38.61
N GLY A 14 38.21 -24.99 38.33
CA GLY A 14 37.03 -24.74 39.18
C GLY A 14 35.63 -24.91 38.56
N HIS A 15 35.34 -26.03 37.89
CA HIS A 15 33.96 -26.46 37.55
C HIS A 15 33.88 -27.99 37.75
N PRO A 16 32.70 -28.63 37.96
CA PRO A 16 31.33 -28.10 38.17
C PRO A 16 30.79 -28.49 39.59
N PRO A 17 29.48 -28.42 39.93
CA PRO A 17 28.49 -29.39 39.44
C PRO A 17 27.09 -28.82 39.10
N SER A 18 26.25 -29.67 38.53
CA SER A 18 24.85 -29.42 38.12
C SER A 18 23.85 -30.25 38.94
N PHE A 19 22.81 -29.65 39.51
CA PHE A 19 21.50 -30.26 39.89
C PHE A 19 20.46 -29.12 39.88
N LEU A 20 19.39 -29.13 39.08
CA LEU A 20 18.12 -29.89 39.16
C LEU A 20 17.13 -29.39 40.24
N LEU A 21 15.98 -28.87 39.75
CA LEU A 21 14.61 -28.80 40.29
C LEU A 21 14.37 -28.78 41.83
N ASP A 22 13.74 -27.71 42.32
CA ASP A 22 12.33 -27.72 42.78
C ASP A 22 11.82 -26.28 43.01
N THR A 23 10.70 -25.85 42.43
CA THR A 23 9.32 -25.90 42.97
C THR A 23 9.13 -25.49 44.45
N ALA A 24 8.54 -24.30 44.67
CA ALA A 24 7.81 -23.94 45.88
C ALA A 24 6.81 -22.81 45.57
N ARG A 25 5.58 -22.93 46.07
CA ARG A 25 4.52 -21.91 46.02
C ARG A 25 4.29 -21.33 47.44
N GLU A 26 3.40 -20.33 47.51
CA GLU A 26 2.72 -19.80 48.71
C GLU A 26 3.57 -18.79 49.52
N ALA A 27 3.25 -17.48 49.65
CA ALA A 27 2.02 -16.76 50.07
C ALA A 27 1.80 -16.76 51.60
N PRO A 28 0.96 -15.87 52.19
CA PRO A 28 0.73 -14.43 51.92
C PRO A 28 0.74 -13.58 53.22
N VAL A 29 0.65 -12.23 53.12
CA VAL A 29 0.31 -11.36 54.28
C VAL A 29 -0.74 -10.30 53.92
N HIS A 30 -1.92 -10.39 54.55
CA HIS A 30 -2.95 -9.33 54.65
C HIS A 30 -2.55 -8.33 55.80
N ARG A 31 -3.15 -7.15 56.04
CA ARG A 31 -4.57 -6.74 55.96
C ARG A 31 -4.78 -5.24 56.29
N LYS A 32 -6.01 -4.74 56.03
CA LYS A 32 -6.72 -3.52 56.56
C LYS A 32 -6.42 -2.19 55.84
N LEU A 33 -7.34 -1.24 55.63
CA LEU A 33 -8.83 -1.07 55.74
C LEU A 33 -9.23 0.18 54.88
N ARG A 34 -10.46 0.70 54.68
CA ARG A 34 -11.83 0.51 55.25
C ARG A 34 -12.90 0.93 54.19
N ASP A 35 -14.07 0.29 54.22
CA ASP A 35 -15.47 0.74 53.98
C ASP A 35 -15.82 1.93 53.04
N ARG A 36 -16.71 1.66 52.08
CA ARG A 36 -18.16 1.97 52.19
C ARG A 36 -19.03 1.16 51.21
N VAL A 37 -20.25 0.84 51.65
CA VAL A 37 -21.20 -0.14 51.06
C VAL A 37 -22.45 0.57 50.53
N ARG A 38 -23.08 0.04 49.46
CA ARG A 38 -24.54 -0.23 49.31
C ARG A 38 -24.88 -0.72 47.88
N LEU A 39 -25.85 -1.62 47.61
CA LEU A 39 -26.50 -2.74 48.31
C LEU A 39 -27.34 -3.50 47.23
N PHE A 40 -27.23 -4.84 47.14
CA PHE A 40 -28.30 -5.83 46.82
C PHE A 40 -29.00 -5.83 45.42
N SER A 41 -29.47 -6.97 44.87
CA SER A 41 -29.22 -8.42 45.16
C SER A 41 -29.80 -9.35 44.06
N SER A 42 -29.36 -10.62 44.07
CA SER A 42 -30.12 -11.87 43.80
C SER A 42 -31.02 -12.00 42.54
N GLY A 43 -30.96 -13.06 41.73
CA GLY A 43 -30.14 -14.29 41.78
C GLY A 43 -30.77 -15.40 40.91
N ASP A 44 -29.96 -16.32 40.40
CA ASP A 44 -30.44 -17.54 39.71
C ASP A 44 -31.03 -18.54 40.73
N PRO A 45 -31.91 -19.49 40.34
CA PRO A 45 -31.38 -20.80 39.92
C PRO A 45 -32.20 -21.66 38.92
N VAL A 46 -31.47 -22.55 38.22
CA VAL A 46 -31.83 -23.96 37.86
C VAL A 46 -32.84 -24.26 36.73
N CYS A 47 -32.40 -25.12 35.79
CA CYS A 47 -33.22 -25.86 34.80
C CYS A 47 -33.86 -27.13 35.40
N PRO A 48 -34.93 -27.65 34.77
CA PRO A 48 -34.85 -29.04 34.32
C PRO A 48 -35.37 -29.26 32.88
N VAL A 49 -35.36 -30.53 32.45
CA VAL A 49 -35.28 -30.99 31.05
C VAL A 49 -36.60 -31.62 30.53
N HIS A 50 -36.76 -31.67 29.19
CA HIS A 50 -37.64 -32.55 28.38
C HIS A 50 -39.16 -32.23 28.21
N LYS A 51 -39.58 -31.83 26.98
CA LYS A 51 -40.16 -32.73 25.93
C LYS A 51 -40.60 -31.99 24.64
N GLN A 52 -40.38 -32.68 23.51
CA GLN A 52 -41.12 -32.73 22.21
C GLN A 52 -41.87 -31.50 21.62
N SER A 53 -41.58 -31.22 20.35
CA SER A 53 -42.25 -30.29 19.39
C SER A 53 -43.61 -30.84 18.87
N PRO A 54 -44.32 -30.19 17.90
CA PRO A 54 -44.20 -28.82 17.35
C PRO A 54 -45.55 -28.04 17.21
N GLY A 55 -45.51 -26.75 16.83
CA GLY A 55 -46.56 -26.15 15.97
C GLY A 55 -47.12 -24.76 16.32
N SER A 56 -47.57 -24.06 15.28
CA SER A 56 -48.29 -22.77 15.25
C SER A 56 -47.51 -21.52 15.70
N GLY A 57 -47.86 -20.34 15.15
CA GLY A 57 -47.07 -19.12 15.32
C GLY A 57 -47.87 -17.82 15.30
N ALA A 58 -47.23 -16.75 15.80
CA ALA A 58 -47.69 -15.36 15.78
C ALA A 58 -46.44 -14.41 15.80
N PRO A 59 -46.57 -13.10 15.52
CA PRO A 59 -45.69 -12.47 14.53
C PRO A 59 -44.53 -11.61 15.05
N ALA A 60 -43.49 -11.50 14.21
CA ALA A 60 -42.35 -10.60 14.40
C ALA A 60 -42.73 -9.12 14.20
N ARG A 61 -43.14 -8.43 15.29
CA ARG A 61 -43.40 -6.98 15.30
C ARG A 61 -42.19 -6.03 15.37
N PRO A 62 -40.98 -6.36 15.90
CA PRO A 62 -39.91 -5.35 16.07
C PRO A 62 -39.25 -4.83 14.78
N LEU A 63 -39.29 -5.59 13.67
CA LEU A 63 -38.49 -5.26 12.47
C LEU A 63 -39.19 -4.28 11.52
N ARG A 64 -40.52 -4.40 11.35
CA ARG A 64 -41.32 -3.50 10.48
C ARG A 64 -41.34 -2.06 10.98
N GLU A 65 -41.20 -1.85 12.29
CA GLU A 65 -41.21 -0.53 12.90
C GLU A 65 -39.87 0.21 12.71
N LYS A 66 -38.74 -0.51 12.68
CA LYS A 66 -37.44 0.05 12.28
C LYS A 66 -37.43 0.47 10.81
N ILE A 67 -37.95 -0.38 9.91
CA ILE A 67 -38.05 -0.07 8.47
C ILE A 67 -38.93 1.18 8.24
N ARG A 68 -40.12 1.24 8.85
CA ARG A 68 -41.03 2.41 8.79
C ARG A 68 -40.50 3.69 9.45
N ARG A 69 -39.42 3.61 10.23
CA ARG A 69 -38.72 4.79 10.79
C ARG A 69 -37.64 5.29 9.83
N GLN A 70 -37.04 4.39 9.05
CA GLN A 70 -36.07 4.71 8.01
C GLN A 70 -36.75 5.28 6.76
N GLU A 71 -37.83 4.67 6.29
CA GLU A 71 -38.68 5.19 5.20
C GLU A 71 -39.19 6.61 5.48
N ARG A 72 -39.49 6.94 6.75
CA ARG A 72 -39.93 8.28 7.18
C ARG A 72 -38.80 9.32 7.26
N LEU A 73 -37.54 8.90 7.35
CA LEU A 73 -36.40 9.80 7.23
C LEU A 73 -36.07 10.10 5.76
N GLU A 74 -36.34 9.15 4.87
CA GLU A 74 -36.15 9.28 3.41
C GLU A 74 -37.27 10.11 2.76
N ALA A 75 -38.52 9.97 3.22
CA ALA A 75 -39.68 10.73 2.70
C ALA A 75 -39.76 12.21 3.16
N GLY A 76 -38.82 12.68 3.99
CA GLY A 76 -38.85 14.00 4.61
C GLY A 76 -38.16 15.14 3.84
N GLN A 77 -37.51 14.85 2.70
CA GLN A 77 -36.86 15.87 1.88
C GLN A 77 -37.82 16.39 0.79
N PRO A 78 -38.11 17.70 0.73
CA PRO A 78 -38.92 18.24 -0.36
C PRO A 78 -38.15 18.12 -1.69
N PRO A 79 -38.84 17.89 -2.82
CA PRO A 79 -38.20 17.89 -4.13
C PRO A 79 -37.64 19.27 -4.42
N ILE A 80 -36.32 19.37 -4.61
CA ILE A 80 -35.64 20.61 -4.97
C ILE A 80 -35.96 20.92 -6.43
N ASP A 81 -36.69 22.02 -6.66
CA ASP A 81 -36.92 22.59 -7.99
C ASP A 81 -35.57 22.89 -8.69
N PRO A 82 -35.25 22.24 -9.83
CA PRO A 82 -33.99 22.47 -10.53
C PRO A 82 -33.81 23.90 -11.08
N CYS A 83 -34.85 24.73 -11.15
CA CYS A 83 -34.82 26.05 -11.79
C CYS A 83 -34.42 27.22 -10.86
N GLN A 84 -34.32 27.05 -9.54
CA GLN A 84 -33.94 28.13 -8.61
C GLN A 84 -32.49 28.04 -8.07
N ALA A 85 -31.54 27.71 -8.95
CA ALA A 85 -30.12 28.00 -8.73
C ALA A 85 -29.78 29.40 -9.28
N VAL A 86 -29.57 30.36 -8.36
CA VAL A 86 -29.36 31.80 -8.62
C VAL A 86 -28.28 32.09 -9.67
N LYS A 87 -28.54 33.13 -10.50
CA LYS A 87 -27.63 33.78 -11.46
C LYS A 87 -26.16 33.79 -11.01
N GLU A 88 -25.35 32.85 -11.50
CA GLU A 88 -23.92 32.82 -11.23
C GLU A 88 -23.18 33.95 -11.97
N LYS A 89 -22.72 34.96 -11.22
CA LYS A 89 -21.55 35.75 -11.65
C LYS A 89 -20.37 34.78 -11.81
N LYS A 90 -19.56 34.96 -12.88
CA LYS A 90 -18.31 34.22 -13.12
C LYS A 90 -17.47 34.14 -11.83
N LYS A 91 -17.53 33.01 -11.14
CA LYS A 91 -16.70 32.71 -9.97
C LYS A 91 -15.45 31.99 -10.46
N GLU A 92 -14.28 32.42 -10.00
CA GLU A 92 -13.02 31.74 -10.34
C GLU A 92 -13.09 30.27 -9.92
N SER A 93 -12.55 29.37 -10.75
CA SER A 93 -12.59 27.94 -10.49
C SER A 93 -11.69 27.60 -9.29
N SER A 94 -12.30 27.17 -8.20
CA SER A 94 -11.60 26.54 -7.07
C SER A 94 -10.63 25.46 -7.58
N LYS A 95 -9.34 25.61 -7.26
CA LYS A 95 -8.31 24.60 -7.59
C LYS A 95 -8.37 23.37 -6.69
N MET A 96 -8.93 23.50 -5.49
CA MET A 96 -9.13 22.41 -4.53
C MET A 96 -10.03 21.32 -5.13
N ILE A 97 -9.73 20.05 -4.80
CA ILE A 97 -10.58 18.89 -5.10
C ILE A 97 -11.73 18.83 -4.07
N PRO A 98 -13.01 18.92 -4.48
CA PRO A 98 -14.14 18.76 -3.57
C PRO A 98 -14.14 17.42 -2.82
N LYS A 99 -14.56 17.42 -1.54
CA LYS A 99 -14.75 16.19 -0.73
C LYS A 99 -16.03 15.44 -1.15
N ILE A 100 -16.05 14.97 -2.40
CA ILE A 100 -17.15 14.21 -3.01
C ILE A 100 -16.57 12.90 -3.57
N ILE A 101 -17.15 11.76 -3.22
CA ILE A 101 -16.85 10.45 -3.80
C ILE A 101 -17.97 10.05 -4.75
N HIS A 102 -17.61 9.88 -6.02
CA HIS A 102 -18.48 9.40 -7.09
C HIS A 102 -18.20 7.92 -7.37
N ARG A 103 -19.27 7.12 -7.42
CA ARG A 103 -19.25 5.72 -7.86
C ARG A 103 -20.25 5.52 -8.98
N ILE A 104 -20.02 4.56 -9.87
CA ILE A 104 -20.92 4.27 -11.00
C ILE A 104 -21.37 2.81 -10.96
N TRP A 105 -22.68 2.58 -11.01
CA TRP A 105 -23.26 1.28 -11.39
C TRP A 105 -24.42 1.53 -12.36
N ILE A 106 -24.16 1.32 -13.66
CA ILE A 106 -25.06 1.74 -14.75
C ILE A 106 -26.48 1.19 -14.58
N GLN A 107 -26.60 -0.05 -14.09
CA GLN A 107 -27.88 -0.75 -13.89
C GLN A 107 -28.63 -0.37 -12.60
N GLY A 108 -28.20 0.68 -11.88
CA GLY A 108 -28.86 1.17 -10.66
C GLY A 108 -28.39 0.51 -9.36
N ALA A 109 -28.62 1.18 -8.24
CA ALA A 109 -28.20 0.73 -6.90
C ALA A 109 -28.66 -0.71 -6.58
N GLU A 110 -29.88 -1.05 -6.98
CA GLU A 110 -30.47 -2.35 -6.70
C GLU A 110 -29.78 -3.50 -7.44
N ALA A 111 -29.26 -3.26 -8.63
CA ALA A 111 -28.51 -4.26 -9.40
C ALA A 111 -27.02 -4.35 -9.02
N CYS A 112 -26.55 -3.56 -8.06
CA CYS A 112 -25.14 -3.55 -7.65
C CYS A 112 -24.84 -4.74 -6.71
N PRO A 113 -23.93 -5.67 -7.07
CA PRO A 113 -23.55 -6.77 -6.19
C PRO A 113 -22.62 -6.33 -5.05
N PHE A 114 -22.08 -5.11 -5.13
CA PHE A 114 -21.12 -4.55 -4.17
C PHE A 114 -21.77 -3.58 -3.15
N ARG A 115 -23.05 -3.79 -2.78
CA ARG A 115 -23.78 -2.89 -1.85
C ARG A 115 -23.04 -2.70 -0.52
N ASP A 116 -22.45 -3.77 0.00
CA ASP A 116 -21.65 -3.74 1.24
C ASP A 116 -20.46 -2.76 1.12
N ASN A 117 -19.79 -2.72 -0.03
CA ASN A 117 -18.67 -1.82 -0.28
C ASN A 117 -19.12 -0.36 -0.39
N LEU A 118 -20.33 -0.10 -0.93
CA LEU A 118 -20.95 1.22 -0.91
C LEU A 118 -21.23 1.69 0.52
N SER A 119 -21.76 0.80 1.36
CA SER A 119 -22.09 1.12 2.76
C SER A 119 -20.85 1.35 3.62
N ARG A 120 -19.84 0.48 3.53
CA ARG A 120 -18.58 0.58 4.30
C ARG A 120 -17.81 1.87 4.00
N CYS A 121 -17.77 2.31 2.75
CA CYS A 121 -17.09 3.56 2.41
C CYS A 121 -17.76 4.81 2.98
N ARG A 122 -19.04 4.76 3.36
CA ARG A 122 -19.75 5.85 4.04
C ARG A 122 -19.53 5.86 5.56
N GLN A 123 -19.06 4.75 6.13
CA GLN A 123 -18.83 4.63 7.56
C GLN A 123 -17.66 5.54 7.97
N ASP A 124 -17.88 6.33 9.02
CA ASP A 124 -16.93 7.29 9.60
C ASP A 124 -16.40 8.35 8.60
N ALA A 125 -17.17 8.64 7.55
CA ALA A 125 -16.82 9.54 6.44
C ALA A 125 -17.47 10.94 6.56
N GLU A 126 -17.45 11.52 7.77
CA GLU A 126 -18.07 12.82 8.04
C GLU A 126 -17.48 13.93 7.14
N GLY A 127 -18.34 14.82 6.64
CA GLY A 127 -17.96 15.88 5.70
C GLY A 127 -17.69 15.43 4.25
N ILE A 128 -17.82 14.13 3.91
CA ILE A 128 -17.68 13.62 2.54
C ILE A 128 -19.06 13.33 1.94
N GLN A 129 -19.34 13.90 0.76
CA GLN A 129 -20.55 13.57 0.00
C GLN A 129 -20.33 12.29 -0.82
N PHE A 130 -21.30 11.38 -0.83
CA PHE A 130 -21.26 10.15 -1.65
C PHE A 130 -22.36 10.17 -2.71
N ARG A 131 -21.99 10.02 -3.98
CA ARG A 131 -22.93 9.91 -5.11
C ARG A 131 -22.73 8.60 -5.84
N LEU A 132 -23.79 7.81 -5.96
CA LEU A 132 -23.85 6.68 -6.86
C LEU A 132 -24.59 7.13 -8.12
N TRP A 133 -24.02 6.84 -9.29
CA TRP A 133 -24.55 7.20 -10.59
C TRP A 133 -24.95 5.94 -11.36
N ASP A 134 -26.10 6.01 -12.02
CA ASP A 134 -26.70 5.00 -12.88
C ASP A 134 -27.05 5.63 -14.26
N ASP A 135 -27.55 4.85 -15.21
CA ASP A 135 -27.81 5.36 -16.57
C ASP A 135 -28.74 6.58 -16.57
N ALA A 136 -29.81 6.54 -15.76
CA ALA A 136 -30.81 7.60 -15.66
C ALA A 136 -30.24 8.91 -15.08
N SER A 137 -29.40 8.83 -14.05
CA SER A 137 -28.74 10.00 -13.44
C SER A 137 -27.52 10.50 -14.24
N ILE A 138 -26.92 9.66 -15.10
CA ILE A 138 -25.82 10.06 -15.99
C ILE A 138 -26.34 10.87 -17.19
N ARG A 139 -27.48 10.51 -17.80
CA ARG A 139 -27.96 11.13 -19.06
C ARG A 139 -28.08 12.66 -19.01
N PRO A 140 -28.68 13.30 -17.99
CA PRO A 140 -28.76 14.77 -17.90
C PRO A 140 -27.40 15.49 -17.85
N LEU A 141 -26.30 14.78 -17.56
CA LEU A 141 -24.96 15.37 -17.55
C LEU A 141 -24.45 15.66 -18.97
N PHE A 142 -24.91 14.95 -20.00
CA PHE A 142 -24.54 15.23 -21.38
C PHE A 142 -25.08 16.59 -21.82
N GLU A 143 -26.33 16.92 -21.51
CA GLU A 143 -26.96 18.20 -21.87
C GLU A 143 -26.16 19.41 -21.34
N ARG A 144 -25.62 19.29 -20.12
CA ARG A 144 -24.76 20.30 -19.47
C ARG A 144 -23.46 20.60 -20.24
N LEU A 145 -23.07 19.75 -21.18
CA LEU A 145 -21.91 19.94 -22.08
C LEU A 145 -22.31 20.40 -23.51
N GLY A 146 -23.59 20.69 -23.75
CA GLY A 146 -24.10 21.28 -24.99
C GLY A 146 -23.79 20.44 -26.25
N ARG A 147 -23.29 21.08 -27.31
CA ARG A 147 -22.91 20.39 -28.57
C ARG A 147 -21.92 19.25 -28.36
N ARG A 148 -20.95 19.44 -27.44
CA ARG A 148 -19.96 18.42 -27.08
C ARG A 148 -20.58 17.27 -26.29
N GLY A 149 -21.56 17.59 -25.46
CA GLY A 149 -22.40 16.64 -24.74
C GLY A 149 -23.06 15.61 -25.63
N ARG A 150 -23.83 16.07 -26.63
CA ARG A 150 -24.51 15.18 -27.60
C ARG A 150 -23.56 14.24 -28.35
N ALA A 151 -22.35 14.70 -28.65
CA ALA A 151 -21.34 13.86 -29.28
C ALA A 151 -20.76 12.80 -28.32
N LEU A 152 -20.63 13.14 -27.02
CA LEU A 152 -20.22 12.18 -25.98
C LEU A 152 -21.34 11.19 -25.66
N GLU A 153 -22.60 11.62 -25.69
CA GLU A 153 -23.78 10.79 -25.49
C GLU A 153 -23.90 9.73 -26.60
N ALA A 154 -23.76 10.12 -27.86
CA ALA A 154 -23.72 9.18 -28.98
C ALA A 154 -22.57 8.16 -28.87
N MET A 155 -21.40 8.57 -28.36
CA MET A 155 -20.28 7.66 -28.07
C MET A 155 -20.55 6.75 -26.86
N TYR A 156 -21.25 7.25 -25.85
CA TYR A 156 -21.66 6.51 -24.66
C TYR A 156 -22.69 5.44 -25.02
N ASP A 157 -23.74 5.79 -25.77
CA ASP A 157 -24.77 4.85 -26.20
C ASP A 157 -24.20 3.75 -27.10
N ALA A 158 -23.31 4.11 -28.04
CA ALA A 158 -22.62 3.18 -28.93
C ALA A 158 -21.54 2.29 -28.26
N GLU A 159 -21.15 2.54 -27.01
CA GLU A 159 -20.14 1.73 -26.32
C GLU A 159 -20.75 0.39 -25.86
N PRO A 160 -20.25 -0.78 -26.36
CA PRO A 160 -20.87 -2.08 -26.12
C PRO A 160 -20.68 -2.64 -24.70
N THR A 161 -19.86 -2.00 -23.86
CA THR A 161 -19.54 -2.51 -22.51
C THR A 161 -19.89 -1.51 -21.42
N TYR A 162 -20.47 -2.01 -20.31
CA TYR A 162 -20.70 -1.19 -19.11
C TYR A 162 -19.39 -0.60 -18.54
N ALA A 163 -18.26 -1.30 -18.73
CA ALA A 163 -16.94 -0.80 -18.37
C ALA A 163 -16.57 0.47 -19.19
N GLY A 164 -16.73 0.44 -20.51
CA GLY A 164 -16.48 1.62 -21.36
C GLY A 164 -17.49 2.75 -21.13
N LYS A 165 -18.77 2.44 -20.90
CA LYS A 165 -19.78 3.43 -20.48
C LYS A 165 -19.36 4.12 -19.17
N SER A 166 -18.89 3.34 -18.19
CA SER A 166 -18.36 3.84 -16.91
C SER A 166 -17.04 4.63 -17.07
N ASP A 167 -16.15 4.28 -18.01
CA ASP A 167 -14.98 5.09 -18.34
C ASP A 167 -15.38 6.48 -18.89
N ILE A 168 -16.36 6.56 -19.79
CA ILE A 168 -16.83 7.85 -20.34
C ILE A 168 -17.47 8.68 -19.23
N ALA A 169 -18.37 8.06 -18.45
CA ALA A 169 -19.10 8.73 -17.38
C ALA A 169 -18.19 9.21 -16.24
N ARG A 170 -17.18 8.44 -15.80
CA ARG A 170 -16.30 8.85 -14.68
C ARG A 170 -15.55 10.15 -14.98
N TYR A 171 -15.01 10.32 -16.19
CA TYR A 171 -14.35 11.57 -16.56
C TYR A 171 -15.36 12.73 -16.71
N MET A 172 -16.57 12.47 -17.21
CA MET A 172 -17.62 13.49 -17.33
C MET A 172 -18.11 13.98 -15.95
N ILE A 173 -18.40 13.08 -15.03
CA ILE A 173 -18.86 13.37 -13.68
C ILE A 173 -17.83 14.23 -12.93
N VAL A 174 -16.55 13.82 -12.94
CA VAL A 174 -15.47 14.57 -12.29
C VAL A 174 -15.15 15.88 -13.04
N TYR A 175 -15.25 15.92 -14.37
CA TYR A 175 -15.14 17.20 -15.11
C TYR A 175 -16.20 18.22 -14.68
N LEU A 176 -17.45 17.78 -14.48
CA LEU A 176 -18.57 18.67 -14.13
C LEU A 176 -18.64 19.02 -12.65
N SER A 177 -18.22 18.11 -11.76
CA SER A 177 -18.45 18.21 -10.31
C SER A 177 -17.16 18.36 -9.48
N GLY A 178 -16.00 18.07 -10.07
CA GLY A 178 -14.80 17.74 -9.33
C GLY A 178 -14.96 16.49 -8.46
N GLY A 179 -14.02 16.29 -7.55
CA GLY A 179 -14.03 15.26 -6.53
C GLY A 179 -13.28 13.99 -6.94
N PHE A 180 -13.51 12.93 -6.18
CA PHE A 180 -12.87 11.64 -6.34
C PHE A 180 -13.80 10.64 -7.02
N TYR A 181 -13.30 9.94 -8.03
CA TYR A 181 -13.92 8.75 -8.58
C TYR A 181 -13.37 7.50 -7.89
N LEU A 182 -14.23 6.51 -7.65
CA LEU A 182 -13.88 5.22 -7.04
C LEU A 182 -14.78 4.12 -7.63
N ASP A 183 -14.21 3.07 -8.24
CA ASP A 183 -15.02 1.92 -8.74
C ASP A 183 -15.77 1.23 -7.57
N THR A 184 -16.87 0.54 -7.90
CA THR A 184 -17.76 -0.07 -6.90
C THR A 184 -17.16 -1.28 -6.18
N ASP A 185 -16.22 -1.99 -6.80
CA ASP A 185 -15.51 -3.15 -6.24
C ASP A 185 -14.27 -2.77 -5.42
N TYR A 186 -14.03 -1.47 -5.20
CA TYR A 186 -13.21 -1.00 -4.09
C TYR A 186 -14.01 -1.01 -2.78
N ARG A 187 -13.41 -1.61 -1.76
CA ARG A 187 -13.93 -1.71 -0.40
C ARG A 187 -13.08 -0.84 0.52
N CYS A 188 -13.68 0.16 1.16
CA CYS A 188 -12.98 0.90 2.21
C CYS A 188 -12.83 0.01 3.45
N VAL A 189 -11.62 -0.03 4.00
CA VAL A 189 -11.32 -0.72 5.26
C VAL A 189 -11.23 0.30 6.40
N ARG A 190 -10.78 1.53 6.10
CA ARG A 190 -10.85 2.69 6.99
C ARG A 190 -11.60 3.84 6.32
N SER A 191 -12.00 4.85 7.10
CA SER A 191 -12.67 6.06 6.59
C SER A 191 -11.91 6.69 5.43
N PRO A 192 -12.59 7.07 4.33
CA PRO A 192 -11.92 7.72 3.21
C PRO A 192 -11.43 9.14 3.49
N ALA A 193 -11.86 9.78 4.60
CA ALA A 193 -11.33 11.07 5.03
C ALA A 193 -9.81 11.03 5.23
N LEU A 194 -9.27 9.92 5.75
CA LEU A 194 -7.84 9.77 6.04
C LEU A 194 -6.96 9.98 4.79
N TRP A 195 -7.30 9.37 3.66
CA TRP A 195 -6.51 9.50 2.44
C TRP A 195 -6.91 10.71 1.59
N ILE A 196 -8.16 11.18 1.66
CA ILE A 196 -8.55 12.45 1.05
C ILE A 196 -7.75 13.59 1.69
N ASP A 197 -7.71 13.68 3.01
CA ASP A 197 -7.04 14.78 3.72
C ASP A 197 -5.51 14.68 3.64
N ALA A 198 -4.95 13.47 3.63
CA ALA A 198 -3.51 13.28 3.42
C ALA A 198 -3.03 13.69 2.02
N PHE A 199 -3.80 13.38 0.96
CA PHE A 199 -3.33 13.40 -0.42
C PHE A 199 -4.03 14.38 -1.38
N GLY A 200 -5.22 14.91 -1.06
CA GLY A 200 -5.98 15.76 -2.00
C GLY A 200 -6.86 16.86 -1.40
N GLY A 201 -7.08 16.88 -0.08
CA GLY A 201 -7.82 17.93 0.63
C GLY A 201 -7.01 19.19 0.93
N LYS A 202 -6.00 19.51 0.09
CA LYS A 202 -5.10 20.66 0.26
C LYS A 202 -5.32 21.65 -0.88
N ASP A 203 -5.26 22.94 -0.56
CA ASP A 203 -5.62 24.03 -1.50
C ASP A 203 -4.72 24.12 -2.75
N ASP A 204 -3.50 23.55 -2.68
CA ASP A 204 -2.50 23.51 -3.73
C ASP A 204 -2.60 22.28 -4.65
N ILE A 205 -3.42 21.28 -4.31
CA ILE A 205 -3.56 20.03 -5.08
C ILE A 205 -4.82 20.05 -5.95
N ASP A 206 -4.63 19.91 -7.26
CA ASP A 206 -5.71 19.89 -8.26
C ASP A 206 -5.94 18.52 -8.91
N LEU A 207 -5.01 17.57 -8.73
CA LEU A 207 -5.07 16.21 -9.26
C LEU A 207 -4.46 15.18 -8.31
N VAL A 208 -5.17 14.10 -8.03
CA VAL A 208 -4.67 12.90 -7.32
C VAL A 208 -4.89 11.68 -8.20
N VAL A 209 -3.85 10.87 -8.42
CA VAL A 209 -3.89 9.70 -9.31
C VAL A 209 -3.12 8.52 -8.73
N VAL A 210 -3.66 7.32 -8.88
CA VAL A 210 -3.02 6.09 -8.37
C VAL A 210 -2.11 5.48 -9.44
N GLN A 211 -0.81 5.44 -9.16
CA GLN A 211 0.17 4.71 -9.95
C GLN A 211 0.19 3.24 -9.51
N SER A 212 0.02 2.30 -10.45
CA SER A 212 0.19 0.88 -10.13
C SER A 212 1.57 0.36 -10.48
N ASN A 213 2.21 -0.27 -9.48
CA ASN A 213 3.49 -0.96 -9.64
C ASN A 213 3.31 -2.49 -9.74
N ASN A 214 2.08 -3.02 -9.73
CA ASN A 214 1.81 -4.46 -9.77
C ASN A 214 1.55 -5.03 -11.18
N PHE A 215 1.02 -4.23 -12.12
CA PHE A 215 0.91 -4.61 -13.55
C PHE A 215 2.28 -4.78 -14.25
N HIS A 216 3.37 -4.44 -13.56
CA HIS A 216 4.76 -4.49 -14.02
C HIS A 216 5.30 -5.89 -14.38
N ARG A 217 4.58 -7.00 -14.06
CA ARG A 217 5.03 -8.35 -14.43
C ARG A 217 4.87 -8.66 -15.92
N LEU A 218 3.81 -8.17 -16.58
CA LEU A 218 3.57 -8.43 -18.01
C LEU A 218 4.06 -7.27 -18.90
N TYR A 219 3.90 -6.03 -18.46
CA TYR A 219 4.33 -4.83 -19.20
C TYR A 219 5.80 -4.43 -18.98
N ARG A 220 6.59 -5.34 -18.39
CA ARG A 220 7.98 -5.11 -17.97
C ARG A 220 8.96 -4.77 -19.11
N LEU A 221 8.57 -5.08 -20.35
CA LEU A 221 9.36 -4.85 -21.56
C LEU A 221 9.32 -3.40 -22.08
N ILE A 222 8.47 -2.53 -21.51
CA ILE A 222 8.15 -1.22 -22.11
C ILE A 222 8.41 -0.01 -21.19
N ASP A 223 8.86 -0.24 -19.96
CA ASP A 223 9.25 0.78 -18.95
C ASP A 223 8.25 1.96 -18.80
N LYS A 224 6.95 1.63 -18.82
CA LYS A 224 5.84 2.62 -18.77
C LYS A 224 5.15 2.63 -17.42
N VAL A 225 5.07 3.83 -16.83
CA VAL A 225 4.23 4.12 -15.66
C VAL A 225 2.77 3.82 -15.99
N PHE A 226 2.13 2.95 -15.22
CA PHE A 226 0.71 2.63 -15.35
C PHE A 226 -0.10 3.43 -14.32
N ILE A 227 -1.07 4.21 -14.79
CA ILE A 227 -2.00 4.97 -13.94
C ILE A 227 -3.35 4.25 -13.97
N GLN A 228 -3.90 3.93 -12.80
CA GLN A 228 -5.24 3.37 -12.69
C GLN A 228 -6.27 4.48 -12.94
N ASN A 229 -7.34 4.17 -13.67
CA ASN A 229 -8.51 5.06 -13.82
C ASN A 229 -9.69 4.63 -12.94
N GLY A 230 -9.51 3.63 -12.07
CA GLY A 230 -10.50 3.17 -11.09
C GLY A 230 -10.53 3.94 -9.78
N LEU A 231 -9.46 4.68 -9.47
CA LEU A 231 -9.40 5.64 -8.39
C LEU A 231 -8.51 6.84 -8.78
N PHE A 232 -9.11 8.02 -8.79
CA PHE A 232 -8.45 9.31 -8.99
C PHE A 232 -9.32 10.42 -8.40
N GLY A 233 -8.75 11.60 -8.17
CA GLY A 233 -9.50 12.82 -7.84
C GLY A 233 -9.01 14.01 -8.63
N ALA A 234 -9.89 14.94 -8.96
CA ALA A 234 -9.53 16.18 -9.64
C ALA A 234 -10.48 17.33 -9.29
N SER A 235 -10.01 18.56 -9.46
CA SER A 235 -10.85 19.75 -9.34
C SER A 235 -11.89 19.82 -10.47
N ALA A 236 -12.94 20.63 -10.26
CA ALA A 236 -13.96 20.82 -11.28
C ALA A 236 -13.35 21.48 -12.54
N ARG A 237 -13.77 21.01 -13.71
CA ARG A 237 -13.26 21.40 -15.04
C ARG A 237 -11.76 21.13 -15.29
N HIS A 238 -11.13 20.26 -14.51
CA HIS A 238 -9.69 19.98 -14.59
C HIS A 238 -9.21 19.58 -16.02
N PRO A 239 -8.07 20.11 -16.53
CA PRO A 239 -7.61 19.87 -17.91
C PRO A 239 -7.40 18.40 -18.29
N VAL A 240 -7.00 17.53 -17.35
CA VAL A 240 -6.87 16.09 -17.61
C VAL A 240 -8.22 15.47 -17.96
N MET A 241 -9.28 15.78 -17.20
CA MET A 241 -10.63 15.29 -17.48
C MET A 241 -11.12 15.81 -18.83
N GLU A 242 -10.87 17.10 -19.11
CA GLU A 242 -11.25 17.70 -20.37
C GLU A 242 -10.57 17.02 -21.57
N ASN A 243 -9.28 16.69 -21.44
CA ASN A 243 -8.50 16.02 -22.47
C ASN A 243 -8.89 14.54 -22.63
N CYS A 244 -9.30 13.85 -21.57
CA CYS A 244 -9.87 12.50 -21.67
C CYS A 244 -11.14 12.52 -22.53
N LEU A 245 -12.07 13.42 -22.21
CA LEU A 245 -13.30 13.60 -22.98
C LEU A 245 -13.05 14.05 -24.44
N LYS A 246 -12.04 14.89 -24.71
CA LYS A 246 -11.63 15.24 -26.09
C LYS A 246 -11.08 14.02 -26.83
N THR A 247 -10.25 13.22 -26.17
CA THR A 247 -9.59 12.04 -26.77
C THR A 247 -10.60 10.96 -27.12
N ILE A 248 -11.59 10.72 -26.27
CA ILE A 248 -12.69 9.76 -26.53
C ILE A 248 -13.43 10.10 -27.82
N LEU A 249 -13.81 11.38 -28.02
CA LEU A 249 -14.49 11.84 -29.24
C LEU A 249 -13.65 11.62 -30.51
N GLY A 250 -12.32 11.71 -30.41
CA GLY A 250 -11.41 11.51 -31.53
C GLY A 250 -11.05 10.05 -31.83
N ARG A 251 -11.34 9.09 -30.94
CA ARG A 251 -10.69 7.76 -30.96
C ARG A 251 -11.66 6.59 -31.14
N LYS A 252 -12.03 6.33 -32.41
CA LYS A 252 -12.96 5.25 -32.81
C LYS A 252 -12.36 3.82 -32.83
N ARG A 253 -11.04 3.65 -32.72
CA ARG A 253 -10.35 2.33 -32.82
C ARG A 253 -9.39 2.10 -31.65
N GLY A 254 -9.25 0.83 -31.23
CA GLY A 254 -8.35 0.38 -30.16
C GLY A 254 -9.03 -0.55 -29.15
N SER A 255 -8.25 -1.12 -28.24
CA SER A 255 -8.78 -1.87 -27.09
C SER A 255 -9.49 -0.94 -26.10
N LEU A 256 -10.41 -1.47 -25.29
CA LEU A 256 -11.09 -0.73 -24.21
C LEU A 256 -10.11 0.12 -23.38
N LEU A 257 -9.02 -0.51 -22.92
CA LEU A 257 -7.96 0.13 -22.13
C LEU A 257 -7.32 1.37 -22.80
N SER A 258 -7.35 1.46 -24.13
CA SER A 258 -6.74 2.53 -24.93
C SER A 258 -7.74 3.50 -25.58
N ARG A 259 -9.02 3.11 -25.73
CA ARG A 259 -10.10 4.00 -26.20
C ARG A 259 -10.64 4.89 -25.09
N THR A 260 -10.87 4.33 -23.91
CA THR A 260 -11.53 4.99 -22.77
C THR A 260 -10.80 4.73 -21.44
N GLY A 261 -10.14 3.58 -21.33
CA GLY A 261 -9.57 3.09 -20.06
C GLY A 261 -8.17 3.63 -19.68
N PRO A 262 -7.44 2.90 -18.81
CA PRO A 262 -6.28 3.43 -18.08
C PRO A 262 -5.05 3.75 -18.95
N LEU A 263 -4.88 3.16 -20.14
CA LEU A 263 -3.77 3.50 -21.04
C LEU A 263 -3.97 4.87 -21.70
N MET A 264 -5.22 5.24 -21.99
CA MET A 264 -5.55 6.60 -22.43
C MET A 264 -5.36 7.57 -21.27
N PHE A 265 -5.97 7.27 -20.12
CA PHE A 265 -5.94 8.12 -18.94
C PHE A 265 -4.50 8.42 -18.49
N GLY A 266 -3.68 7.37 -18.32
CA GLY A 266 -2.28 7.51 -17.89
C GLY A 266 -1.42 8.32 -18.85
N ALA A 267 -1.63 8.21 -20.17
CA ALA A 267 -0.90 9.04 -21.13
C ALA A 267 -1.20 10.54 -20.96
N ILE A 268 -2.46 10.89 -20.72
CA ILE A 268 -2.92 12.27 -20.51
C ILE A 268 -2.45 12.79 -19.15
N VAL A 269 -2.60 12.00 -18.09
CA VAL A 269 -2.10 12.29 -16.73
C VAL A 269 -0.60 12.57 -16.75
N MET A 270 0.21 11.70 -17.36
CA MET A 270 1.67 11.89 -17.39
C MET A 270 2.10 13.10 -18.23
N ALA A 271 1.33 13.48 -19.26
CA ALA A 271 1.55 14.71 -20.01
C ALA A 271 1.22 15.99 -19.20
N TYR A 272 0.26 15.90 -18.28
CA TYR A 272 -0.08 16.98 -17.34
C TYR A 272 0.95 17.07 -16.20
N PHE A 273 1.23 15.95 -15.53
CA PHE A 273 2.18 15.84 -14.41
C PHE A 273 3.56 16.41 -14.73
N ARG A 274 4.07 16.19 -15.95
CA ARG A 274 5.37 16.75 -16.40
C ARG A 274 5.41 18.28 -16.42
N ARG A 275 4.26 18.95 -16.51
CA ARG A 275 4.12 20.42 -16.50
C ARG A 275 3.67 20.95 -15.13
N HIS A 276 2.91 20.16 -14.38
CA HIS A 276 2.31 20.55 -13.10
C HIS A 276 2.67 19.58 -11.94
N PRO A 277 3.96 19.27 -11.70
CA PRO A 277 4.37 18.25 -10.72
C PRO A 277 4.19 18.69 -9.26
N GLN A 278 3.85 19.96 -9.01
CA GLN A 278 3.63 20.52 -7.67
C GLN A 278 2.17 20.37 -7.22
N THR A 279 1.21 20.47 -8.15
CA THR A 279 -0.24 20.39 -7.85
C THR A 279 -0.81 18.98 -8.05
N THR A 280 -0.02 18.07 -8.61
CA THR A 280 -0.42 16.67 -8.86
C THR A 280 0.22 15.70 -7.86
N VAL A 281 -0.60 14.95 -7.15
CA VAL A 281 -0.16 13.81 -6.33
C VAL A 281 -0.23 12.51 -7.14
N LEU A 282 0.94 11.93 -7.39
CA LEU A 282 1.12 10.60 -7.96
C LEU A 282 1.32 9.61 -6.80
N LEU A 283 0.26 8.90 -6.42
CA LEU A 283 0.20 8.03 -5.25
C LEU A 283 0.47 6.57 -5.64
N PRO A 284 1.53 5.91 -5.15
CA PRO A 284 1.74 4.49 -5.40
C PRO A 284 0.64 3.62 -4.80
N ASP A 285 0.20 2.62 -5.56
CA ASP A 285 -0.85 1.67 -5.18
C ASP A 285 -0.66 1.00 -3.81
N ALA A 286 0.59 0.81 -3.40
CA ALA A 286 0.99 0.27 -2.10
C ALA A 286 0.41 1.03 -0.88
N TYR A 287 0.26 2.36 -0.97
CA TYR A 287 -0.25 3.18 0.14
C TYR A 287 -1.75 3.00 0.37
N LEU A 288 -2.49 2.52 -0.63
CA LEU A 288 -3.92 2.25 -0.53
C LEU A 288 -4.21 0.75 -0.40
N PHE A 289 -3.45 -0.07 -1.14
CA PHE A 289 -3.65 -1.49 -1.36
C PHE A 289 -2.35 -2.30 -1.11
N PRO A 290 -1.82 -2.34 0.12
CA PRO A 290 -0.54 -3.02 0.41
C PRO A 290 -0.53 -4.51 0.04
N PHE A 291 -1.71 -5.16 -0.05
CA PHE A 291 -1.86 -6.61 -0.26
C PHE A 291 -2.41 -7.04 -1.63
N MET A 292 -2.47 -6.15 -2.63
CA MET A 292 -3.19 -6.32 -3.92
C MET A 292 -2.86 -7.57 -4.79
N ASN A 293 -1.91 -8.42 -4.39
CA ASN A 293 -1.51 -9.64 -5.12
C ASN A 293 -1.80 -10.96 -4.38
N LEU A 294 -2.28 -10.92 -3.14
CA LEU A 294 -2.55 -12.13 -2.35
C LEU A 294 -4.04 -12.44 -2.34
N ARG A 295 -4.43 -13.68 -2.66
CA ARG A 295 -5.82 -14.19 -2.56
C ARG A 295 -6.26 -14.37 -1.08
N MET A 296 -6.03 -13.39 -0.22
CA MET A 296 -6.25 -13.46 1.23
C MET A 296 -7.62 -12.96 1.69
N HIS A 297 -8.58 -12.70 0.81
CA HIS A 297 -9.94 -12.29 1.20
C HIS A 297 -10.67 -13.29 2.15
N LYS A 298 -10.15 -14.51 2.37
CA LYS A 298 -10.67 -15.48 3.35
C LYS A 298 -9.81 -15.65 4.62
N THR A 299 -8.59 -15.10 4.67
CA THR A 299 -7.62 -15.29 5.76
C THR A 299 -6.76 -14.05 5.94
N ILE A 300 -7.38 -12.89 6.13
CA ILE A 300 -6.71 -11.75 6.78
C ILE A 300 -6.69 -12.06 8.28
N PRO A 301 -5.52 -12.27 8.91
CA PRO A 301 -5.41 -12.50 10.35
C PRO A 301 -6.08 -11.38 11.15
N ALA A 302 -6.63 -11.68 12.32
CA ALA A 302 -7.42 -10.71 13.08
C ALA A 302 -6.63 -9.43 13.41
N ASN A 303 -5.32 -9.57 13.70
CA ASN A 303 -4.35 -8.51 13.96
C ASN A 303 -3.87 -7.73 12.71
N ILE A 304 -4.36 -8.06 11.51
CA ILE A 304 -3.99 -7.41 10.23
C ILE A 304 -5.19 -6.66 9.62
N ARG A 305 -6.39 -6.76 10.21
CA ARG A 305 -7.61 -6.13 9.70
C ARG A 305 -7.61 -4.61 9.78
N ASP A 306 -6.77 -4.02 10.64
CA ASP A 306 -6.74 -2.57 10.92
C ASP A 306 -5.81 -1.78 9.97
N LEU A 307 -5.21 -2.46 9.00
CA LEU A 307 -3.97 -2.03 8.33
C LEU A 307 -4.13 -1.44 6.90
N PRO A 308 -4.88 -2.04 5.96
CA PRO A 308 -5.09 -1.41 4.66
C PRO A 308 -6.09 -0.24 4.76
N LEU A 309 -5.91 0.81 3.95
CA LEU A 309 -6.91 1.88 3.83
C LEU A 309 -8.10 1.41 2.96
N MET A 310 -7.82 0.63 1.91
CA MET A 310 -8.80 -0.01 1.05
C MET A 310 -8.38 -1.42 0.62
N ASP A 311 -9.35 -2.21 0.22
CA ASP A 311 -9.18 -3.46 -0.54
C ASP A 311 -9.78 -3.26 -1.96
N HIS A 312 -9.22 -3.93 -2.96
CA HIS A 312 -9.70 -3.90 -4.34
C HIS A 312 -9.97 -5.32 -4.79
N GLU A 313 -11.25 -5.68 -4.90
CA GLU A 313 -11.65 -7.07 -5.15
C GLU A 313 -11.28 -7.57 -6.56
N ASN A 314 -10.81 -6.66 -7.43
CA ASN A 314 -10.36 -6.97 -8.78
C ASN A 314 -11.38 -7.86 -9.52
N ALA A 315 -12.65 -7.44 -9.57
CA ALA A 315 -13.72 -8.25 -10.16
C ALA A 315 -13.48 -8.60 -11.64
N ASN A 316 -12.56 -7.87 -12.30
CA ASN A 316 -12.14 -8.05 -13.68
C ASN A 316 -13.35 -8.11 -14.62
N SER A 317 -14.38 -7.29 -14.35
CA SER A 317 -15.66 -7.27 -15.08
C SER A 317 -15.49 -6.98 -16.58
N TRP A 318 -14.40 -6.31 -16.94
CA TRP A 318 -13.95 -6.04 -18.32
C TRP A 318 -13.34 -7.24 -19.06
N VAL A 319 -13.10 -8.38 -18.40
CA VAL A 319 -12.56 -9.59 -19.03
C VAL A 319 -13.69 -10.57 -19.37
N PRO A 320 -13.80 -11.07 -20.63
CA PRO A 320 -14.77 -12.12 -21.00
C PRO A 320 -14.66 -13.36 -20.12
N VAL A 321 -15.79 -13.98 -19.76
CA VAL A 321 -15.83 -15.09 -18.77
C VAL A 321 -14.88 -16.24 -19.11
N GLY A 322 -14.82 -16.68 -20.37
CA GLY A 322 -13.89 -17.72 -20.82
C GLY A 322 -12.41 -17.34 -20.65
N GLN A 323 -12.06 -16.05 -20.77
CA GLN A 323 -10.70 -15.56 -20.56
C GLN A 323 -10.38 -15.38 -19.05
N LYS A 324 -11.38 -15.21 -18.18
CA LYS A 324 -11.16 -15.18 -16.72
C LYS A 324 -10.64 -16.50 -16.17
N MET A 325 -11.00 -17.65 -16.77
CA MET A 325 -10.37 -18.93 -16.41
C MET A 325 -8.88 -18.94 -16.75
N LEU A 326 -8.49 -18.37 -17.90
CA LEU A 326 -7.11 -18.38 -18.33
C LEU A 326 -6.21 -17.52 -17.41
N LEU A 327 -6.68 -16.33 -17.04
CA LEU A 327 -5.96 -15.45 -16.09
C LEU A 327 -5.88 -16.00 -14.66
N ARG A 328 -6.63 -17.04 -14.31
CA ARG A 328 -6.63 -17.66 -12.96
C ARG A 328 -5.57 -18.74 -12.79
N LEU A 329 -4.97 -19.24 -13.87
CA LEU A 329 -3.91 -20.24 -13.86
C LEU A 329 -2.54 -19.55 -13.93
N PRO A 330 -1.64 -19.77 -12.95
CA PRO A 330 -0.25 -19.31 -13.04
C PRO A 330 0.43 -19.75 -14.34
N VAL A 331 1.27 -18.88 -14.92
CA VAL A 331 2.02 -19.11 -16.18
C VAL A 331 2.79 -20.44 -16.19
N VAL A 332 3.22 -20.90 -15.01
CA VAL A 332 3.86 -22.21 -14.79
C VAL A 332 2.98 -23.38 -15.28
N TYR A 333 1.67 -23.35 -15.05
CA TYR A 333 0.76 -24.40 -15.52
C TYR A 333 0.59 -24.40 -17.05
N TYR A 334 0.70 -23.24 -17.71
CA TYR A 334 0.71 -23.17 -19.17
C TYR A 334 1.95 -23.81 -19.77
N ALA A 335 3.12 -23.55 -19.19
CA ALA A 335 4.37 -24.19 -19.61
C ALA A 335 4.28 -25.72 -19.44
N TRP A 336 3.81 -26.20 -18.27
CA TRP A 336 3.63 -27.63 -18.03
C TRP A 336 2.57 -28.27 -18.93
N PHE A 337 1.46 -27.58 -19.22
CA PHE A 337 0.45 -28.06 -20.17
C PHE A 337 1.04 -28.20 -21.58
N LEU A 338 1.82 -27.22 -22.05
CA LEU A 338 2.45 -27.27 -23.37
C LEU A 338 3.48 -28.41 -23.47
N VAL A 339 4.28 -28.61 -22.42
CA VAL A 339 5.25 -29.72 -22.32
C VAL A 339 4.52 -31.08 -22.31
N ALA A 340 3.40 -31.20 -21.59
CA ALA A 340 2.58 -32.41 -21.58
C ALA A 340 1.93 -32.71 -22.95
N VAL A 341 1.46 -31.69 -23.67
CA VAL A 341 0.94 -31.85 -25.04
C VAL A 341 2.03 -32.30 -26.00
N VAL A 342 3.24 -31.72 -25.93
CA VAL A 342 4.38 -32.15 -26.76
C VAL A 342 4.78 -33.59 -26.44
N ALA A 343 4.85 -33.97 -25.16
CA ALA A 343 5.14 -35.34 -24.75
C ALA A 343 4.08 -36.34 -25.24
N LEU A 344 2.80 -35.97 -25.19
CA LEU A 344 1.70 -36.79 -25.74
C LEU A 344 1.82 -36.97 -27.25
N ILE A 345 2.17 -35.92 -28.00
CA ILE A 345 2.38 -35.99 -29.46
C ILE A 345 3.54 -36.95 -29.77
N VAL A 346 4.68 -36.84 -29.08
CA VAL A 346 5.82 -37.74 -29.27
C VAL A 346 5.45 -39.20 -28.94
N TRP A 347 4.68 -39.42 -27.87
CA TRP A 347 4.19 -40.75 -27.49
C TRP A 347 3.28 -41.38 -28.56
N LEU A 348 2.33 -40.60 -29.09
CA LEU A 348 1.44 -41.04 -30.17
C LEU A 348 2.21 -41.38 -31.46
N VAL A 349 3.23 -40.58 -31.81
CA VAL A 349 4.11 -40.86 -32.96
C VAL A 349 4.90 -42.17 -32.76
N LEU A 350 5.48 -42.40 -31.57
CA LEU A 350 6.23 -43.63 -31.28
C LEU A 350 5.36 -44.89 -31.38
N ILE A 351 4.11 -44.83 -30.93
CA ILE A 351 3.14 -45.92 -31.07
C ILE A 351 2.73 -46.12 -32.54
N ALA A 352 2.49 -45.04 -33.28
CA ALA A 352 2.17 -45.11 -34.72
C ALA A 352 3.31 -45.75 -35.54
N THR A 353 4.58 -45.59 -35.10
CA THR A 353 5.74 -46.29 -35.68
C THR A 353 5.92 -47.74 -35.19
N GLY A 354 4.87 -48.38 -34.65
CA GLY A 354 4.85 -49.81 -34.27
C GLY A 354 5.62 -50.18 -33.00
N SER A 355 6.31 -49.22 -32.37
CA SER A 355 7.20 -49.45 -31.24
C SER A 355 6.50 -49.24 -29.90
N VAL A 356 5.47 -50.06 -29.62
CA VAL A 356 4.64 -49.97 -28.39
C VAL A 356 5.49 -49.92 -27.12
N LEU A 357 6.52 -50.77 -27.02
CA LEU A 357 7.45 -50.80 -25.89
C LEU A 357 8.24 -49.48 -25.75
N ALA A 358 8.69 -48.88 -26.86
CA ALA A 358 9.38 -47.58 -26.85
C ALA A 358 8.45 -46.45 -26.41
N GLY A 359 7.17 -46.49 -26.79
CA GLY A 359 6.14 -45.58 -26.29
C GLY A 359 5.99 -45.65 -24.76
N PHE A 360 5.88 -46.85 -24.19
CA PHE A 360 5.80 -47.02 -22.73
C PHE A 360 7.08 -46.56 -22.01
N ILE A 361 8.26 -46.87 -22.54
CA ILE A 361 9.55 -46.41 -21.98
C ILE A 361 9.64 -44.88 -22.01
N PHE A 362 9.26 -44.24 -23.13
CA PHE A 362 9.26 -42.78 -23.26
C PHE A 362 8.33 -42.12 -22.24
N LEU A 363 7.11 -42.64 -22.06
CA LEU A 363 6.16 -42.12 -21.09
C LEU A 363 6.67 -42.25 -19.65
N LEU A 364 7.28 -43.40 -19.31
CA LEU A 364 7.87 -43.63 -17.99
C LEU A 364 9.03 -42.66 -17.70
N VAL A 365 9.97 -42.51 -18.65
CA VAL A 365 11.09 -41.56 -18.54
C VAL A 365 10.59 -40.13 -18.42
N TYR A 366 9.58 -39.74 -19.19
CA TYR A 366 8.96 -38.42 -19.11
C TYR A 366 8.34 -38.17 -17.72
N VAL A 367 7.55 -39.11 -17.20
CA VAL A 367 6.93 -39.00 -15.85
C VAL A 367 7.99 -38.87 -14.77
N ILE A 368 9.07 -39.66 -14.82
CA ILE A 368 10.20 -39.56 -13.90
C ILE A 368 10.89 -38.19 -14.02
N LEU A 369 11.12 -37.71 -15.25
CA LEU A 369 11.72 -36.39 -15.49
C LEU A 369 10.85 -35.26 -14.91
N VAL A 370 9.52 -35.32 -15.08
CA VAL A 370 8.57 -34.36 -14.49
C VAL A 370 8.63 -34.40 -12.97
N ILE A 371 8.65 -35.59 -12.35
CA ILE A 371 8.76 -35.75 -10.89
C ILE A 371 10.09 -35.18 -10.38
N VAL A 372 11.20 -35.44 -11.07
CA VAL A 372 12.53 -34.92 -10.71
C VAL A 372 12.59 -33.40 -10.88
N LEU A 373 12.12 -32.84 -12.01
CA LEU A 373 12.05 -31.39 -12.19
C LEU A 373 11.13 -30.72 -11.18
N TYR A 374 9.97 -31.32 -10.87
CA TYR A 374 9.08 -30.83 -9.83
C TYR A 374 9.75 -30.89 -8.46
N GLY A 375 10.44 -31.98 -8.12
CA GLY A 375 11.21 -32.11 -6.89
C GLY A 375 12.36 -31.09 -6.78
N LEU A 376 13.07 -30.80 -7.87
CA LEU A 376 14.11 -29.77 -7.94
C LEU A 376 13.53 -28.35 -7.86
N LEU A 377 12.42 -28.09 -8.55
CA LEU A 377 11.69 -26.81 -8.50
C LEU A 377 11.13 -26.56 -7.10
N MET A 378 10.52 -27.57 -6.49
CA MET A 378 10.04 -27.51 -5.11
C MET A 378 11.20 -27.34 -4.14
N ARG A 379 12.31 -28.07 -4.28
CA ARG A 379 13.52 -27.86 -3.46
C ARG A 379 14.16 -26.48 -3.67
N TRP A 380 13.99 -25.85 -4.83
CA TRP A 380 14.41 -24.47 -5.08
C TRP A 380 13.43 -23.46 -4.47
N TYR A 381 12.13 -23.74 -4.52
CA TYR A 381 11.06 -22.90 -3.97
C TYR A 381 10.95 -22.97 -2.44
N THR A 382 11.19 -24.14 -1.84
CA THR A 382 11.15 -24.39 -0.39
C THR A 382 12.53 -24.33 0.27
N ARG A 383 13.61 -24.14 -0.51
CA ARG A 383 14.91 -23.76 0.06
C ARG A 383 14.68 -22.43 0.79
N PRO A 384 14.85 -22.35 2.12
CA PRO A 384 14.92 -21.06 2.77
C PRO A 384 16.09 -20.31 2.10
N PRO A 385 15.92 -19.02 1.73
CA PRO A 385 17.02 -18.24 1.18
C PRO A 385 18.21 -18.33 2.13
N HIS A 386 19.26 -19.00 1.68
CA HIS A 386 20.45 -19.21 2.49
C HIS A 386 21.20 -17.88 2.49
N PHE A 387 20.86 -17.03 3.45
CA PHE A 387 21.58 -15.81 3.72
C PHE A 387 22.96 -16.21 4.24
N PRO A 388 24.07 -15.93 3.53
CA PRO A 388 25.35 -15.88 4.21
C PRO A 388 25.21 -14.85 5.34
N GLN A 389 25.67 -15.20 6.54
CA GLN A 389 25.97 -14.17 7.54
C GLN A 389 26.97 -13.22 6.86
N ARG A 390 26.51 -11.99 6.59
CA ARG A 390 27.37 -10.93 6.09
C ARG A 390 27.95 -10.19 7.28
N ASP A 391 29.00 -9.43 7.01
CA ASP A 391 29.57 -8.47 7.93
C ASP A 391 28.57 -7.32 8.19
N THR A 392 27.53 -7.60 8.97
CA THR A 392 26.59 -6.62 9.49
C THR A 392 27.24 -5.93 10.69
N LEU A 393 27.48 -4.62 10.57
CA LEU A 393 27.90 -3.84 11.72
C LEU A 393 26.66 -3.56 12.57
N HIS A 394 26.69 -3.96 13.83
CA HIS A 394 25.56 -3.80 14.75
C HIS A 394 26.05 -3.32 16.11
N LYS A 395 25.33 -2.35 16.70
CA LYS A 395 25.63 -1.82 18.04
C LYS A 395 24.34 -1.43 18.76
N ILE A 396 24.20 -1.92 19.99
CA ILE A 396 23.18 -1.50 20.95
C ILE A 396 23.85 -0.55 21.95
N LYS A 397 23.40 0.71 22.02
CA LYS A 397 23.79 1.71 23.02
C LYS A 397 22.80 1.70 24.21
N LYS A 398 21.51 1.52 23.92
CA LYS A 398 20.40 1.34 24.88
C LYS A 398 19.43 0.32 24.27
N ALA A 399 18.82 -0.53 25.11
CA ALA A 399 17.83 -1.50 24.67
C ALA A 399 16.47 -0.84 24.35
N ASP A 400 15.55 -1.62 23.76
CA ASP A 400 14.13 -1.28 23.62
C ASP A 400 13.85 0.03 22.85
N ALA A 401 14.53 0.22 21.72
CA ALA A 401 14.27 1.32 20.81
C ALA A 401 12.80 1.32 20.29
N THR A 402 12.06 2.40 20.54
CA THR A 402 10.64 2.53 20.17
C THR A 402 10.41 3.05 18.76
N ARG A 403 11.44 3.60 18.11
CA ARG A 403 11.39 4.17 16.75
C ARG A 403 12.42 3.50 15.85
N LEU A 404 12.07 3.26 14.60
CA LEU A 404 12.96 2.69 13.58
C LEU A 404 13.15 3.68 12.43
N MET A 405 14.38 3.89 11.98
CA MET A 405 14.68 4.58 10.72
C MET A 405 15.35 3.61 9.74
N ILE A 406 14.82 3.49 8.52
CA ILE A 406 15.37 2.62 7.47
C ILE A 406 15.87 3.49 6.32
N VAL A 407 17.18 3.48 6.09
CA VAL A 407 17.87 4.27 5.06
C VAL A 407 18.69 3.43 4.08
N CYS A 408 18.86 3.90 2.85
CA CYS A 408 19.66 3.21 1.84
C CYS A 408 21.15 3.30 2.13
N HIS A 409 21.67 4.51 2.37
CA HIS A 409 23.10 4.81 2.38
C HIS A 409 23.55 5.54 3.65
N PRO A 410 24.83 5.39 4.04
CA PRO A 410 25.41 6.06 5.21
C PRO A 410 25.65 7.55 4.93
N ASP A 411 24.65 8.37 5.25
CA ASP A 411 24.52 9.83 5.15
C ASP A 411 23.04 10.22 5.04
N ASP A 412 22.20 9.35 4.47
CA ASP A 412 20.76 9.57 4.27
C ASP A 412 20.03 9.86 5.59
N GLU A 413 20.44 9.22 6.70
CA GLU A 413 19.84 9.40 8.02
C GLU A 413 20.01 10.83 8.55
N LEU A 414 21.16 11.47 8.34
CA LEU A 414 21.31 12.90 8.63
C LEU A 414 20.73 13.79 7.53
N LEU A 415 20.86 13.42 6.26
CA LEU A 415 20.40 14.26 5.14
C LEU A 415 18.89 14.45 5.10
N PHE A 416 18.14 13.42 5.50
CA PHE A 416 16.68 13.40 5.39
C PHE A 416 15.99 13.17 6.73
N GLY A 417 16.60 12.41 7.63
CA GLY A 417 16.12 12.18 9.01
C GLY A 417 16.72 13.10 10.05
N GLY A 418 17.69 13.96 9.71
CA GLY A 418 18.53 14.66 10.70
C GLY A 418 17.78 15.51 11.71
N LEU A 419 16.72 16.22 11.31
CA LEU A 419 15.89 16.95 12.27
C LEU A 419 15.05 16.02 13.16
N ALA A 420 14.62 14.86 12.67
CA ALA A 420 13.92 13.87 13.48
C ALA A 420 14.87 13.23 14.52
N LEU A 421 16.13 12.98 14.13
CA LEU A 421 17.19 12.54 15.03
C LEU A 421 17.54 13.57 16.11
N LEU A 422 17.45 14.87 15.81
CA LEU A 422 17.71 15.93 16.79
C LEU A 422 16.54 16.22 17.74
N ARG A 423 15.30 15.87 17.36
CA ARG A 423 14.06 16.22 18.08
C ARG A 423 13.38 15.07 18.81
N LEU A 424 13.70 13.82 18.47
CA LEU A 424 13.03 12.61 18.99
C LEU A 424 14.06 11.60 19.46
N ASP A 425 13.82 10.97 20.60
CA ASP A 425 14.61 9.87 21.17
C ASP A 425 14.10 8.48 20.74
N GLY A 426 14.86 7.43 21.06
CA GLY A 426 14.39 6.04 20.97
C GLY A 426 14.69 5.37 19.64
N TRP A 427 15.69 5.84 18.88
CA TRP A 427 15.92 5.35 17.52
C TRP A 427 16.79 4.10 17.45
N LYS A 428 16.27 3.10 16.73
CA LYS A 428 17.04 2.12 15.96
C LYS A 428 17.25 2.65 14.54
N ILE A 429 18.47 2.60 14.02
CA ILE A 429 18.79 2.99 12.63
C ILE A 429 19.27 1.78 11.84
N ILE A 430 18.63 1.45 10.72
CA ILE A 430 19.07 0.41 9.79
C ILE A 430 19.53 1.07 8.48
N CYS A 431 20.83 1.06 8.24
CA CYS A 431 21.44 1.48 6.97
C CYS A 431 21.68 0.25 6.08
N LEU A 432 21.04 0.21 4.91
CA LEU A 432 20.97 -1.00 4.09
C LEU A 432 22.24 -1.31 3.27
N THR A 433 23.23 -0.41 3.20
CA THR A 433 24.41 -0.58 2.35
C THR A 433 25.74 -0.22 3.03
N ASN A 434 26.84 -0.71 2.43
CA ASN A 434 28.23 -0.31 2.68
C ASN A 434 28.89 -0.71 4.03
N ALA A 435 28.36 -1.66 4.79
CA ALA A 435 28.97 -2.07 6.07
C ALA A 435 30.44 -2.55 5.94
N GLY A 436 30.79 -3.26 4.86
CA GLY A 436 32.16 -3.68 4.56
C GLY A 436 33.06 -2.55 4.03
N HIS A 437 32.49 -1.41 3.64
CA HIS A 437 33.25 -0.27 3.12
C HIS A 437 33.86 0.54 4.27
N LYS A 438 35.00 0.06 4.80
CA LYS A 438 35.80 0.63 5.92
C LYS A 438 35.56 2.12 6.23
N ARG A 439 35.79 3.02 5.26
CA ARG A 439 35.62 4.47 5.45
C ARG A 439 34.16 4.93 5.67
N ARG A 440 33.21 4.47 4.85
CA ARG A 440 31.78 4.87 4.94
C ARG A 440 31.14 4.28 6.19
N ALA A 441 31.50 3.04 6.55
CA ALA A 441 31.08 2.42 7.80
C ALA A 441 31.63 3.15 9.03
N ALA A 442 32.91 3.57 9.02
CA ALA A 442 33.49 4.36 10.11
C ALA A 442 32.84 5.76 10.23
N GLU A 443 32.56 6.44 9.12
CA GLU A 443 31.85 7.73 9.11
C GLU A 443 30.41 7.57 9.67
N PHE A 444 29.69 6.50 9.32
CA PHE A 444 28.37 6.17 9.87
C PHE A 444 28.40 5.87 11.37
N VAL A 445 29.32 5.00 11.80
CA VAL A 445 29.52 4.66 13.22
C VAL A 445 29.79 5.92 14.04
N ALA A 446 30.68 6.80 13.59
CA ALA A 446 30.99 8.04 14.29
C ALA A 446 29.77 8.97 14.42
N ALA A 447 28.96 9.09 13.36
CA ALA A 447 27.72 9.86 13.39
C ALA A 447 26.70 9.26 14.39
N MET A 448 26.45 7.95 14.34
CA MET A 448 25.47 7.28 15.22
C MET A 448 25.92 7.22 16.68
N ASP A 449 27.23 7.13 16.94
CA ASP A 449 27.77 7.22 18.30
C ASP A 449 27.63 8.63 18.89
N SER A 450 27.77 9.68 18.06
CA SER A 450 27.63 11.09 18.49
C SER A 450 26.21 11.55 18.86
N LEU A 451 25.18 10.71 18.64
CA LEU A 451 23.77 11.05 18.87
C LEU A 451 23.16 10.22 20.02
N ASP A 452 22.86 10.84 21.15
CA ASP A 452 22.24 10.17 22.31
C ASP A 452 20.82 9.65 22.07
N GLN A 453 20.15 10.24 21.07
CA GLN A 453 18.83 9.86 20.56
C GLN A 453 18.86 8.52 19.82
N VAL A 454 20.03 8.14 19.27
CA VAL A 454 20.26 6.83 18.64
C VAL A 454 20.64 5.83 19.73
N TRP A 455 19.74 4.86 19.94
CA TRP A 455 19.83 3.82 20.95
C TRP A 455 20.38 2.52 20.37
N GLU A 456 20.11 2.26 19.09
CA GLU A 456 20.57 1.07 18.39
C GLU A 456 20.88 1.43 16.94
N TYR A 457 21.87 0.79 16.33
CA TYR A 457 22.04 0.89 14.89
C TYR A 457 22.65 -0.36 14.28
N GLU A 458 22.29 -0.57 13.02
CA GLU A 458 22.72 -1.68 12.19
C GLU A 458 23.05 -1.17 10.79
N MET A 459 24.10 -1.74 10.19
CA MET A 459 24.53 -1.45 8.84
C MET A 459 24.71 -2.77 8.09
N TRP A 460 24.06 -2.91 6.94
CA TRP A 460 24.09 -4.13 6.12
C TRP A 460 25.06 -4.00 4.95
N ASP A 461 25.79 -5.08 4.63
CA ASP A 461 26.71 -5.07 3.48
C ASP A 461 25.99 -5.42 2.17
N HIS A 462 25.22 -4.46 1.66
CA HIS A 462 24.78 -4.42 0.26
C HIS A 462 25.54 -3.29 -0.44
N THR A 463 25.78 -3.42 -1.74
CA THR A 463 26.51 -2.40 -2.51
C THR A 463 25.59 -1.26 -2.94
N ASP A 464 26.10 -0.03 -2.94
CA ASP A 464 25.43 1.13 -3.54
C ASP A 464 25.25 1.02 -5.07
N GLN A 465 25.92 0.05 -5.71
CA GLN A 465 25.80 -0.26 -7.14
C GLN A 465 24.74 -1.34 -7.44
N ASP A 466 24.15 -1.99 -6.44
CA ASP A 466 23.15 -3.03 -6.68
C ASP A 466 21.91 -2.40 -7.34
N THR A 467 21.44 -3.03 -8.43
CA THR A 467 20.15 -2.65 -9.03
C THR A 467 19.05 -2.74 -7.98
N ALA A 468 18.04 -1.87 -8.04
CA ALA A 468 16.91 -1.88 -7.13
C ALA A 468 16.28 -3.28 -6.95
N ARG A 469 16.22 -4.09 -8.02
CA ARG A 469 15.78 -5.49 -7.96
C ARG A 469 16.68 -6.37 -7.07
N ARG A 470 18.00 -6.31 -7.25
CA ARG A 470 18.95 -7.10 -6.44
C ARG A 470 18.96 -6.67 -4.98
N LEU A 471 18.72 -5.38 -4.69
CA LEU A 471 18.54 -4.91 -3.32
C LEU A 471 17.24 -5.48 -2.73
N HIS A 472 16.12 -5.35 -3.45
CA HIS A 472 14.79 -5.86 -3.04
C HIS A 472 14.83 -7.32 -2.58
N ASP A 473 15.31 -8.20 -3.47
CA ASP A 473 15.30 -9.66 -3.26
C ASP A 473 16.12 -10.09 -2.03
N LYS A 474 17.05 -9.25 -1.57
CA LYS A 474 17.87 -9.48 -0.36
C LYS A 474 17.30 -8.77 0.88
N VAL A 475 16.72 -7.58 0.71
CA VAL A 475 16.30 -6.67 1.80
C VAL A 475 14.88 -6.96 2.30
N GLU A 476 13.92 -7.28 1.43
CA GLU A 476 12.53 -7.54 1.84
C GLU A 476 12.43 -8.58 2.96
N PRO A 477 13.04 -9.79 2.84
CA PRO A 477 12.83 -10.82 3.86
C PRO A 477 13.51 -10.48 5.20
N ALA A 478 14.54 -9.63 5.18
CA ALA A 478 15.23 -9.19 6.39
C ALA A 478 14.42 -8.11 7.13
N LEU A 479 14.00 -7.05 6.42
CA LEU A 479 13.14 -6.01 7.00
C LEU A 479 11.78 -6.58 7.46
N ARG A 480 11.23 -7.55 6.73
CA ARG A 480 10.01 -8.26 7.16
C ARG A 480 10.19 -8.94 8.52
N ARG A 481 11.27 -9.71 8.71
CA ARG A 481 11.57 -10.37 10.00
C ARG A 481 11.79 -9.39 11.13
N GLU A 482 12.42 -8.25 10.85
CA GLU A 482 12.65 -7.19 11.83
C GLU A 482 11.31 -6.61 12.33
N LEU A 483 10.46 -6.19 11.39
CA LEU A 483 9.13 -5.60 11.65
C LEU A 483 8.11 -6.61 12.20
N GLU A 484 8.32 -7.91 12.00
CA GLU A 484 7.52 -8.99 12.60
C GLU A 484 7.97 -9.33 14.04
N ARG A 485 9.21 -9.02 14.41
CA ARG A 485 9.78 -9.29 15.76
C ARG A 485 9.66 -8.11 16.72
N HIS A 486 9.75 -6.89 16.20
CA HIS A 486 9.79 -5.67 17.00
C HIS A 486 8.64 -4.73 16.62
N HIS A 487 7.88 -4.29 17.61
CA HIS A 487 6.80 -3.33 17.42
C HIS A 487 7.32 -1.89 17.65
N TYR A 488 7.51 -1.15 16.56
CA TYR A 488 7.89 0.26 16.60
C TYR A 488 6.65 1.16 16.62
N GLU A 489 6.65 2.16 17.51
CA GLU A 489 5.66 3.25 17.52
C GLU A 489 5.72 4.08 16.22
N MET A 490 6.90 4.10 15.61
CA MET A 490 7.24 4.92 14.47
C MET A 490 8.29 4.22 13.59
N VAL A 491 7.98 4.06 12.31
CA VAL A 491 8.97 3.68 11.29
C VAL A 491 9.12 4.81 10.28
N LEU A 492 10.31 5.37 10.17
CA LEU A 492 10.67 6.45 9.26
C LEU A 492 11.54 5.92 8.11
N THR A 493 11.25 6.35 6.88
CA THR A 493 12.00 5.87 5.70
C THR A 493 11.95 6.84 4.51
N HIS A 494 12.55 6.46 3.39
CA HIS A 494 12.51 7.20 2.13
C HIS A 494 11.07 7.39 1.60
N ASN A 495 10.81 8.51 0.92
CA ASN A 495 9.56 8.70 0.19
C ASN A 495 9.61 8.04 -1.20
N TRP A 496 8.45 7.94 -1.85
CA TRP A 496 8.30 7.32 -3.17
C TRP A 496 8.99 8.08 -4.31
N LYS A 497 9.35 9.36 -4.12
CA LYS A 497 10.18 10.12 -5.08
C LYS A 497 11.66 9.74 -4.94
N GLY A 498 12.07 9.21 -3.79
CA GLY A 498 13.45 8.87 -3.44
C GLY A 498 14.32 10.10 -3.26
N GLU A 499 13.74 11.16 -2.67
CA GLU A 499 14.34 12.48 -2.36
C GLU A 499 15.00 13.19 -3.55
N TYR A 500 16.20 12.77 -3.93
CA TYR A 500 16.93 13.23 -5.12
C TYR A 500 16.79 12.30 -6.33
N GLY A 501 15.87 11.34 -6.26
CA GLY A 501 15.57 10.42 -7.35
C GLY A 501 16.52 9.23 -7.43
N HIS A 502 17.10 8.78 -6.30
CA HIS A 502 17.90 7.57 -6.32
C HIS A 502 17.04 6.31 -6.50
N ALA A 503 17.53 5.34 -7.27
CA ALA A 503 16.77 4.13 -7.59
C ALA A 503 16.53 3.23 -6.36
N GLN A 504 17.52 3.15 -5.45
CA GLN A 504 17.39 2.40 -4.21
C GLN A 504 16.42 3.11 -3.23
N HIS A 505 16.39 4.45 -3.19
CA HIS A 505 15.48 5.19 -2.28
C HIS A 505 14.03 4.99 -2.70
N ARG A 506 13.74 5.11 -4.01
CA ARG A 506 12.40 4.80 -4.55
C ARG A 506 11.96 3.36 -4.27
N LEU A 507 12.91 2.41 -4.28
CA LEU A 507 12.63 1.04 -3.91
C LEU A 507 12.22 0.96 -2.43
N VAL A 508 13.06 1.47 -1.51
CA VAL A 508 12.80 1.38 -0.07
C VAL A 508 11.52 2.14 0.31
N GLY A 509 11.31 3.34 -0.25
CA GLY A 509 10.08 4.14 -0.12
C GLY A 509 8.85 3.62 -0.87
N THR A 510 8.93 2.43 -1.46
CA THR A 510 7.78 1.64 -1.93
C THR A 510 7.71 0.22 -1.35
N LEU A 511 8.82 -0.28 -0.79
CA LEU A 511 8.93 -1.56 -0.09
C LEU A 511 8.47 -1.44 1.36
N VAL A 512 9.06 -0.53 2.14
CA VAL A 512 8.73 -0.35 3.57
C VAL A 512 7.24 -0.02 3.79
N PRO A 513 6.56 0.81 2.97
CA PRO A 513 5.11 1.00 3.04
C PRO A 513 4.24 -0.25 2.77
N ARG A 514 4.82 -1.36 2.31
CA ARG A 514 4.14 -2.66 2.16
C ARG A 514 4.40 -3.62 3.34
N LEU A 515 5.36 -3.27 4.20
CA LEU A 515 5.76 -4.04 5.38
C LEU A 515 5.25 -3.39 6.67
N VAL A 516 5.21 -2.06 6.70
CA VAL A 516 4.72 -1.24 7.82
C VAL A 516 3.32 -0.73 7.50
N SER A 517 2.46 -0.75 8.51
CA SER A 517 1.02 -0.64 8.35
C SER A 517 0.33 0.40 9.25
N SER A 518 1.00 0.82 10.31
CA SER A 518 0.63 1.94 11.16
C SER A 518 1.91 2.57 11.73
N GLY A 519 1.89 3.86 12.03
CA GLY A 519 3.10 4.56 12.51
C GLY A 519 4.15 4.73 11.40
N LEU A 520 3.74 4.73 10.13
CA LEU A 520 4.65 4.93 9.01
C LEU A 520 4.84 6.42 8.73
N TRP A 521 6.10 6.82 8.62
CA TRP A 521 6.51 8.17 8.24
C TRP A 521 7.52 8.11 7.09
N VAL A 522 7.54 9.16 6.28
CA VAL A 522 8.52 9.32 5.19
C VAL A 522 9.23 10.66 5.30
N PHE A 523 10.48 10.70 4.83
CA PHE A 523 11.21 11.96 4.67
C PHE A 523 10.47 12.91 3.70
N TRP A 524 10.40 14.19 4.04
CA TRP A 524 9.66 15.18 3.27
C TRP A 524 10.40 16.52 3.20
N ASP A 525 10.67 17.01 1.98
CA ASP A 525 11.22 18.36 1.77
C ASP A 525 10.11 19.40 2.02
N THR A 526 10.17 20.07 3.17
CA THR A 526 9.23 21.13 3.58
C THR A 526 9.26 22.36 2.67
N GLN A 527 10.25 22.46 1.79
CA GLN A 527 10.58 23.66 1.00
C GLN A 527 10.85 24.94 1.82
N GLY A 528 10.98 24.82 3.15
CA GLY A 528 11.09 25.96 4.08
C GLY A 528 9.80 26.31 4.82
N GLY A 529 8.73 25.50 4.67
CA GLY A 529 7.47 25.64 5.41
C GLY A 529 7.48 24.99 6.81
N HIS A 530 6.30 24.58 7.27
CA HIS A 530 6.07 24.06 8.62
C HIS A 530 7.02 22.91 9.00
N GLY A 531 7.59 22.97 10.20
CA GLY A 531 8.58 21.99 10.70
C GLY A 531 10.04 22.32 10.36
N SER A 532 10.32 23.47 9.71
CA SER A 532 11.66 23.95 9.40
C SER A 532 12.63 23.93 10.58
N ALA A 533 13.93 23.75 10.30
CA ALA A 533 14.99 23.88 11.29
C ALA A 533 15.15 25.32 11.80
N SER A 534 15.33 25.48 13.11
CA SER A 534 15.88 26.67 13.77
C SER A 534 17.35 26.94 13.38
N ALA A 535 17.94 28.06 13.82
CA ALA A 535 19.34 28.38 13.54
C ALA A 535 20.30 27.33 14.14
N ASP A 536 20.15 27.04 15.44
CA ASP A 536 20.94 26.08 16.19
C ASP A 536 20.84 24.66 15.60
N GLU A 537 19.65 24.23 15.18
CA GLU A 537 19.45 22.95 14.50
C GLU A 537 20.13 22.91 13.13
N ARG A 538 20.14 24.01 12.37
CA ARG A 538 20.88 24.11 11.10
C ARG A 538 22.37 23.98 11.33
N GLU A 539 22.90 24.61 12.37
CA GLU A 539 24.32 24.55 12.71
C GLU A 539 24.73 23.16 13.20
N ARG A 540 24.01 22.59 14.18
CA ARG A 540 24.23 21.22 14.67
C ARG A 540 24.15 20.20 13.55
N LEU A 541 23.11 20.28 12.70
CA LEU A 541 22.97 19.38 11.57
C LEU A 541 24.09 19.57 10.54
N ALA A 542 24.52 20.81 10.27
CA ALA A 542 25.66 21.07 9.39
C ALA A 542 26.99 20.57 9.97
N ALA A 543 27.17 20.55 11.29
CA ALA A 543 28.32 19.97 11.96
C ALA A 543 28.33 18.44 11.84
N LEU A 544 27.21 17.77 12.18
CA LEU A 544 27.06 16.32 12.06
C LEU A 544 27.26 15.85 10.60
N VAL A 545 26.64 16.54 9.64
CA VAL A 545 26.74 16.23 8.20
C VAL A 545 28.17 16.41 7.66
N LYS A 546 29.01 17.28 8.24
CA LYS A 546 30.46 17.35 7.91
C LYS A 546 31.21 16.08 8.32
N GLY A 547 30.67 15.27 9.23
CA GLY A 547 31.20 13.96 9.65
C GLY A 547 31.25 12.89 8.54
N TYR A 548 30.64 13.16 7.37
CA TYR A 548 30.68 12.30 6.17
C TYR A 548 31.56 12.86 5.03
N PRO A 549 32.88 13.04 5.21
CA PRO A 549 33.74 13.61 4.18
C PRO A 549 33.90 12.73 2.93
N SER A 550 33.71 11.40 3.02
CA SER A 550 33.71 10.55 1.81
C SER A 550 32.51 10.81 0.90
N GLN A 551 31.36 11.16 1.48
CA GLN A 551 30.08 11.35 0.80
C GLN A 551 29.90 12.77 0.25
N ALA A 552 30.54 13.76 0.89
CA ALA A 552 30.39 15.18 0.58
C ALA A 552 30.52 15.52 -0.91
N ARG A 553 31.37 14.82 -1.68
CA ARG A 553 31.50 15.10 -3.14
C ARG A 553 30.26 14.70 -3.95
N ARG A 554 29.58 13.60 -3.59
CA ARG A 554 28.36 13.14 -4.28
C ARG A 554 27.13 13.92 -3.82
N ALA A 555 27.01 14.19 -2.51
CA ALA A 555 25.79 14.74 -1.91
C ALA A 555 25.85 16.24 -1.54
N ARG A 556 26.93 16.98 -1.88
CA ARG A 556 27.15 18.44 -1.62
C ARG A 556 25.92 19.36 -1.80
N LYS A 557 25.05 19.08 -2.79
CA LYS A 557 23.82 19.85 -3.03
C LYS A 557 22.71 19.55 -2.01
N HIS A 558 22.66 18.32 -1.51
CA HIS A 558 21.72 17.82 -0.50
C HIS A 558 22.18 18.14 0.91
N PHE A 559 23.50 18.11 1.18
CA PHE A 559 24.11 18.59 2.42
C PHE A 559 23.64 20.01 2.78
N ARG A 560 23.66 20.94 1.80
CA ARG A 560 23.15 22.32 1.96
C ARG A 560 21.62 22.43 2.11
N ARG A 561 20.88 21.33 1.97
CA ARG A 561 19.42 21.26 2.03
C ARG A 561 18.89 20.34 3.13
N ALA A 562 19.76 19.67 3.90
CA ALA A 562 19.34 18.72 4.94
C ALA A 562 18.33 19.34 5.92
N HIS A 563 18.56 20.59 6.32
CA HIS A 563 17.68 21.39 7.18
C HIS A 563 16.27 21.69 6.62
N ARG A 564 15.98 21.34 5.35
CA ARG A 564 14.63 21.43 4.75
C ARG A 564 13.83 20.16 4.92
N TYR A 565 14.49 19.03 5.22
CA TYR A 565 13.79 17.75 5.38
C TYR A 565 13.22 17.64 6.78
N TRP A 566 11.92 17.42 6.83
CA TRP A 566 11.17 16.96 7.99
C TRP A 566 10.55 15.61 7.64
N ILE A 567 9.53 15.20 8.39
CA ILE A 567 8.88 13.90 8.31
C ILE A 567 7.38 14.10 8.09
N LEU A 568 6.79 13.28 7.23
CA LEU A 568 5.36 13.26 6.94
C LEU A 568 4.79 11.91 7.35
N ARG A 569 3.74 11.90 8.19
CA ARG A 569 3.02 10.69 8.54
C ARG A 569 2.20 10.20 7.35
N VAL A 570 2.20 8.90 7.12
CA VAL A 570 1.48 8.25 6.01
C VAL A 570 0.58 7.08 6.46
N ALA A 571 0.81 6.50 7.65
CA ALA A 571 -0.10 5.55 8.32
C ALA A 571 -0.09 5.71 9.85
#